data_AF-A0A3D2NK97-F1
#
_entry.id   AF-A0A3D2NK97-F1
#
_cell.length_a   1.000
_cell.length_b   1.000
_cell.length_c   1.000
_cell.angle_alpha   90.00
_cell.angle_beta   90.00
_cell.angle_gamma   90.00
#
_symmetry.space_group_name_H-M   'P 1'
#
loop_
_entity.id
_entity.type
_entity.pdbx_description
1 polymer ?
#
loop_
_entity_poly.entity_id
_entity_poly.type
_entity_poly.pdbx_seq_one_letter_code
_entity_poly.pdbx_strand_id
1 'polypeptide(L)'
;VGKPMALLLLHKNATVTICTSKTVDLAKHTRDADILVAAVGRPNFITGDMVKPGAVVIDVGINRTADGKLCGDVDFASVKQVAGYLTPVPGGV
;
A
#
# COMPACT_ATOMS: atom_id res chain seq x y z
N VAL A 1 10.34 4.97 -6.18
CA VAL A 1 9.96 4.42 -4.86
C VAL A 1 10.22 2.91 -4.75
N GLY A 2 9.50 2.06 -5.49
CA GLY A 2 9.52 0.60 -5.26
C GLY A 2 10.90 -0.09 -5.27
N LYS A 3 11.75 0.15 -6.29
CA LYS A 3 13.08 -0.51 -6.40
C LYS A 3 14.00 -0.29 -5.19
N PRO A 4 14.32 0.95 -4.78
CA PRO A 4 15.16 1.16 -3.59
C PRO A 4 14.47 0.67 -2.30
N MET A 5 13.15 0.77 -2.18
CA MET A 5 12.43 0.25 -1.02
C MET A 5 12.57 -1.28 -0.89
N ALA A 6 12.43 -2.00 -1.99
CA ALA A 6 12.61 -3.46 -2.01
C ALA A 6 14.02 -3.87 -1.54
N LEU A 7 15.06 -3.16 -1.98
CA LEU A 7 16.43 -3.43 -1.56
C LEU A 7 16.67 -3.12 -0.08
N LEU A 8 16.06 -2.05 0.45
CA LEU A 8 16.15 -1.70 1.87
C LEU A 8 15.42 -2.73 2.77
N LEU A 9 14.25 -3.22 2.34
CA LEU A 9 13.53 -4.29 3.05
C LEU A 9 14.33 -5.60 3.02
N LEU A 10 14.90 -5.94 1.86
CA LEU A 10 15.77 -7.11 1.72
C LEU A 10 17.02 -6.99 2.61
N HIS A 11 17.62 -5.80 2.69
CA HIS A 11 18.74 -5.52 3.59
C HIS A 11 18.37 -5.70 5.08
N LYS A 12 17.08 -5.62 5.42
CA LYS A 12 16.52 -5.96 6.74
C LYS A 12 16.00 -7.39 6.84
N ASN A 13 16.39 -8.28 5.90
CA ASN A 13 16.03 -9.69 5.83
C ASN A 13 14.53 -9.98 5.61
N ALA A 14 13.77 -9.03 5.04
CA ALA A 14 12.39 -9.31 4.64
C ALA A 14 12.34 -10.20 3.38
N THR A 15 11.33 -11.07 3.29
CA THR A 15 10.93 -11.70 2.03
C THR A 15 10.15 -10.68 1.20
N VAL A 16 10.66 -10.32 0.02
CA VAL A 16 10.10 -9.21 -0.79
C VAL A 16 9.47 -9.73 -2.07
N THR A 17 8.19 -9.38 -2.28
CA THR A 17 7.50 -9.51 -3.57
C THR A 17 7.33 -8.12 -4.17
N ILE A 18 7.78 -7.93 -5.42
CA ILE A 18 7.61 -6.65 -6.13
C ILE A 18 6.46 -6.80 -7.14
N CYS A 19 5.39 -6.06 -6.93
CA CYS A 19 4.26 -5.99 -7.87
C CYS A 19 4.35 -4.74 -8.76
N THR A 20 3.78 -4.82 -9.96
CA THR A 20 3.70 -3.72 -10.94
C THR A 20 2.32 -3.69 -11.59
N SER A 21 2.09 -2.73 -12.49
CA SER A 21 0.87 -2.69 -13.31
C SER A 21 0.63 -3.93 -14.19
N LYS A 22 1.63 -4.79 -14.37
CA LYS A 22 1.53 -6.05 -15.13
C LYS A 22 1.42 -7.29 -14.24
N THR A 23 1.38 -7.13 -12.92
CA THR A 23 1.20 -8.27 -12.01
C THR A 23 -0.21 -8.81 -12.15
N VAL A 24 -0.31 -10.10 -12.48
CA VAL A 24 -1.58 -10.83 -12.53
C VAL A 24 -2.01 -11.14 -11.10
N ASP A 25 -3.30 -10.92 -10.80
CA ASP A 25 -3.89 -11.17 -9.48
C ASP A 25 -3.10 -10.50 -8.35
N LEU A 26 -3.02 -9.17 -8.41
CA LEU A 26 -2.36 -8.37 -7.39
C LEU A 26 -2.88 -8.68 -5.97
N ALA A 27 -4.20 -8.88 -5.85
CA ALA A 27 -4.87 -9.12 -4.57
C ALA A 27 -4.40 -10.41 -3.87
N LYS A 28 -3.98 -11.43 -4.61
CA LYS A 28 -3.33 -12.61 -4.03
C LYS A 28 -2.05 -12.23 -3.30
N HIS A 29 -1.17 -11.46 -3.94
CA HIS A 29 0.11 -11.07 -3.35
C HIS A 29 -0.05 -10.12 -2.15
N THR A 30 -0.99 -9.17 -2.24
CA THR A 30 -1.20 -8.19 -1.15
C THR A 30 -1.85 -8.81 0.08
N ARG A 31 -2.68 -9.85 -0.08
CA ARG A 31 -3.27 -10.59 1.05
C ARG A 31 -2.28 -11.50 1.78
N ASP A 32 -1.15 -11.81 1.17
CA ASP A 32 -0.07 -12.58 1.81
C ASP A 32 0.91 -11.66 2.56
N ALA A 33 0.88 -10.35 2.31
CA ALA A 33 1.87 -9.40 2.82
C ALA A 33 1.64 -9.00 4.28
N ASP A 34 2.65 -9.18 5.14
CA ASP A 34 2.67 -8.61 6.50
C ASP A 34 2.90 -7.10 6.49
N ILE A 35 3.66 -6.61 5.50
CA ILE A 35 3.92 -5.20 5.24
C ILE A 35 3.59 -4.93 3.77
N LEU A 36 2.61 -4.06 3.53
CA LEU A 36 2.20 -3.62 2.20
C LEU A 36 2.63 -2.18 1.97
N VAL A 37 3.56 -1.95 1.04
CA VAL A 37 3.98 -0.61 0.61
C VAL A 37 3.28 -0.25 -0.70
N ALA A 38 2.31 0.65 -0.65
CA ALA A 38 1.56 1.13 -1.81
C ALA A 38 2.23 2.38 -2.41
N ALA A 39 2.66 2.29 -3.67
CA ALA A 39 3.26 3.39 -4.43
C ALA A 39 2.82 3.31 -5.91
N VAL A 40 1.50 3.25 -6.11
CA VAL A 40 0.81 3.02 -7.38
C VAL A 40 0.53 4.34 -8.11
N GLY A 41 0.28 5.43 -7.38
CA GLY A 41 -0.10 6.72 -7.97
C GLY A 41 -1.52 6.73 -8.54
N ARG A 42 -2.45 6.04 -7.86
CA ARG A 42 -3.87 5.95 -8.23
C ARG A 42 -4.73 6.02 -6.97
N PRO A 43 -5.65 7.00 -6.84
CA PRO A 43 -6.52 7.12 -5.68
C PRO A 43 -7.28 5.81 -5.38
N ASN A 44 -7.31 5.42 -4.10
CA ASN A 44 -8.17 4.34 -3.59
C ASN A 44 -8.00 2.99 -4.33
N PHE A 45 -6.81 2.71 -4.86
CA PHE A 45 -6.53 1.51 -5.64
C PHE A 45 -6.40 0.25 -4.78
N ILE A 46 -5.83 0.39 -3.57
CA ILE A 46 -5.73 -0.71 -2.59
C ILE A 46 -6.94 -0.65 -1.66
N THR A 47 -7.75 -1.70 -1.65
CA THR A 47 -8.98 -1.81 -0.84
C THR A 47 -8.80 -2.79 0.33
N GLY A 48 -9.72 -2.73 1.31
CA GLY A 48 -9.67 -3.58 2.51
C GLY A 48 -9.60 -5.09 2.24
N ASP A 49 -10.27 -5.59 1.21
CA ASP A 49 -10.25 -7.01 0.82
C ASP A 49 -8.92 -7.47 0.20
N MET A 50 -8.07 -6.52 -0.20
CA MET A 50 -6.72 -6.79 -0.69
C MET A 50 -5.68 -6.87 0.44
N VAL A 51 -6.05 -6.57 1.68
CA VAL A 51 -5.13 -6.44 2.81
C VAL A 51 -5.26 -7.64 3.75
N LYS A 52 -4.12 -8.18 4.17
CA LYS A 52 -4.06 -9.20 5.23
C LYS A 52 -4.54 -8.61 6.57
N PRO A 53 -5.45 -9.25 7.31
CA PRO A 53 -5.82 -8.80 8.64
C PRO A 53 -4.60 -8.62 9.55
N GLY A 54 -4.48 -7.45 10.18
CA GLY A 54 -3.35 -7.10 11.05
C GLY A 54 -2.08 -6.60 10.34
N ALA A 55 -2.04 -6.55 9.01
CA ALA A 55 -0.87 -6.06 8.29
C ALA A 55 -0.57 -4.57 8.53
N VAL A 56 0.70 -4.21 8.31
CA VAL A 56 1.16 -2.82 8.23
C VAL A 56 0.98 -2.34 6.80
N VAL A 57 0.23 -1.24 6.62
CA VAL A 57 0.02 -0.61 5.32
C VAL A 57 0.70 0.76 5.29
N ILE A 58 1.63 0.92 4.35
CA ILE A 58 2.39 2.14 4.11
C ILE A 58 1.93 2.72 2.78
N ASP A 59 1.16 3.80 2.84
CA ASP A 59 0.62 4.53 1.70
C ASP A 59 1.55 5.67 1.30
N VAL A 60 2.37 5.42 0.28
CA VAL A 60 3.33 6.38 -0.28
C VAL A 60 2.67 7.28 -1.33
N GLY A 61 1.48 6.92 -1.80
CA GLY A 61 0.75 7.67 -2.81
C GLY A 61 0.40 9.07 -2.34
N ILE A 62 0.56 10.06 -3.22
CA ILE A 62 -0.02 11.38 -3.02
C ILE A 62 -0.79 11.71 -4.31
N ASN A 63 -2.09 11.59 -4.22
CA ASN A 63 -3.04 11.85 -5.28
C ASN A 63 -3.93 13.03 -4.91
N ARG A 64 -4.60 13.61 -5.92
CA ARG A 64 -5.58 14.68 -5.74
C ARG A 64 -6.95 14.21 -6.23
N THR A 65 -7.98 14.35 -5.39
CA THR A 65 -9.37 14.06 -5.77
C THR A 65 -9.91 15.13 -6.72
N ALA A 66 -11.07 14.87 -7.33
CA ALA A 66 -11.78 15.85 -8.16
C ALA A 66 -12.07 17.16 -7.39
N ASP A 67 -12.34 17.06 -6.09
CA ASP A 67 -12.60 18.19 -5.19
C ASP A 67 -11.32 18.89 -4.70
N GLY A 68 -10.15 18.50 -5.21
CA GLY A 68 -8.86 19.11 -4.90
C GLY A 68 -8.20 18.63 -3.60
N LYS A 69 -8.85 17.74 -2.84
CA LYS A 69 -8.30 17.17 -1.59
C LYS A 69 -7.19 16.16 -1.88
N LEU A 70 -6.22 16.08 -0.99
CA LEU A 70 -5.16 15.07 -1.07
C LEU A 70 -5.66 13.74 -0.50
N CYS A 71 -5.32 12.66 -1.19
CA CYS A 71 -5.54 11.29 -0.74
C CYS A 71 -4.39 10.39 -1.19
N GLY A 72 -4.28 9.19 -0.62
CA GLY A 72 -3.25 8.25 -0.98
C GLY A 72 -3.68 7.25 -2.05
N ASP A 73 -2.91 6.17 -2.19
CA ASP A 73 -3.24 5.04 -3.06
C ASP A 73 -4.21 4.05 -2.40
N VAL A 74 -4.44 4.19 -1.09
CA VAL A 74 -5.23 3.27 -0.30
C VAL A 74 -6.62 3.85 -0.03
N ASP A 75 -7.66 3.03 -0.17
CA ASP A 75 -8.97 3.35 0.38
C ASP A 75 -8.90 3.27 1.91
N PHE A 76 -8.62 4.43 2.51
CA PHE A 76 -8.36 4.54 3.94
C PHE A 76 -9.51 4.02 4.81
N ALA A 77 -10.76 4.22 4.38
CA ALA A 77 -11.93 3.82 5.17
C ALA A 77 -12.05 2.31 5.28
N SER A 78 -11.89 1.58 4.16
CA SER A 78 -11.96 0.12 4.16
C SER A 78 -10.72 -0.52 4.78
N VAL A 79 -9.52 -0.03 4.46
CA VAL A 79 -8.27 -0.63 4.96
C VAL A 79 -8.07 -0.41 6.45
N LYS A 80 -8.53 0.71 7.01
CA LYS A 80 -8.44 0.97 8.46
C LYS A 80 -9.18 -0.08 9.32
N GLN A 81 -10.17 -0.75 8.78
CA GLN A 81 -10.90 -1.81 9.51
C GLN A 81 -10.15 -3.15 9.55
N VAL A 82 -9.14 -3.33 8.69
CA VAL A 82 -8.45 -4.61 8.46
C VAL A 82 -6.99 -4.55 8.87
N ALA A 83 -6.30 -3.46 8.53
CA ALA A 83 -4.88 -3.26 8.84
C ALA A 83 -4.65 -3.08 10.35
N GLY A 84 -3.53 -3.61 10.84
CA GLY A 84 -3.08 -3.37 12.20
C GLY A 84 -2.46 -1.96 12.35
N TYR A 85 -1.82 -1.48 11.28
CA TYR A 85 -1.25 -0.14 11.19
C TYR A 85 -1.45 0.42 9.78
N LEU A 86 -1.78 1.71 9.67
CA LEU A 86 -2.02 2.39 8.40
C LEU A 86 -1.51 3.83 8.47
N THR A 87 -0.66 4.23 7.52
CA THR A 87 -0.18 5.62 7.42
C THR A 87 -1.29 6.55 6.87
N PRO A 88 -1.52 7.74 7.45
CA PRO A 88 -2.45 8.72 6.90
C PRO A 88 -1.86 9.41 5.65
N VAL A 89 -2.72 9.88 4.76
CA VAL A 89 -2.34 10.78 3.65
C VAL A 89 -3.28 11.99 3.64
N PRO A 90 -2.75 13.23 3.74
CA PRO A 90 -1.35 13.59 3.93
C PRO A 90 -0.84 13.33 5.36
N GLY A 91 0.49 13.42 5.56
CA GLY A 91 1.12 13.44 6.89
C GLY A 91 1.58 12.09 7.45
N GLY A 92 1.73 11.07 6.61
CA GLY A 92 2.15 9.73 7.01
C GLY A 92 3.61 9.41 6.66
N VAL A 93 3.88 9.25 5.36
CA VAL A 93 5.20 8.84 4.81
C VAL A 93 6.15 10.02 4.65
#